data_AF-A0A378YFH7-F1
#
_entry.id   AF-A0A378YFH7-F1
#
_cell.length_a   1.000
_cell.length_b   1.000
_cell.length_c   1.000
_cell.angle_alpha   90.00
_cell.angle_beta   90.00
_cell.angle_gamma   90.00
#
_symmetry.space_group_name_H-M   'P 1'
#
loop_
_entity.id
_entity.type
_entity.pdbx_description
1 polymer ?
#
loop_
_entity_poly.entity_id
_entity_poly.type
_entity_poly.pdbx_seq_one_letter_code
_entity_poly.pdbx_strand_id
1 'polypeptide(L)'
;MGSVGVPRIPDDLELPPAETLEYAQQLLDAGLAFNAHEVLEAAWKNGPFAERMLWQGLAQYAVGLTHIQRGNRKGARTLLERAVHRLTAFGPPPYGIDSAGLVARAKELLATFDTDTPIAEERLRVRLTLPPGGCRRD
;
A
#
# COMPACT_ATOMS: atom_id res chain seq x y z
N MET A 1 -23.84 3.31 -19.44
CA MET A 1 -23.95 3.05 -18.00
C MET A 1 -22.86 3.85 -17.32
N GLY A 2 -23.22 4.76 -16.41
CA GLY A 2 -22.30 5.72 -15.84
C GLY A 2 -21.24 5.03 -14.99
N SER A 3 -19.97 5.29 -15.29
CA SER A 3 -18.88 5.07 -14.36
C SER A 3 -19.27 5.75 -13.06
N VAL A 4 -19.49 4.99 -11.98
CA VAL A 4 -19.60 5.57 -10.65
C VAL A 4 -18.27 6.28 -10.43
N GLY A 5 -18.28 7.62 -10.49
CA GLY A 5 -17.09 8.41 -10.26
C GLY A 5 -16.56 8.02 -8.89
N VAL A 6 -15.35 7.46 -8.84
CA VAL A 6 -14.71 7.11 -7.58
C VAL A 6 -14.66 8.40 -6.75
N PRO A 7 -15.26 8.44 -5.56
CA PRO A 7 -15.26 9.64 -4.73
C PRO A 7 -13.83 10.12 -4.51
N ARG A 8 -13.59 11.42 -4.71
CA ARG A 8 -12.32 12.04 -4.35
C ARG A 8 -12.12 11.90 -2.84
N ILE A 9 -10.93 11.47 -2.43
CA ILE A 9 -10.56 11.42 -1.03
C ILE A 9 -10.28 12.86 -0.56
N PRO A 10 -10.90 13.34 0.55
CA PRO A 10 -10.62 14.66 1.08
C PRO A 10 -9.16 14.78 1.56
N ASP A 11 -8.52 15.92 1.29
CA ASP A 11 -7.14 16.19 1.70
C ASP A 11 -7.00 16.32 3.24
N ASP A 12 -8.10 16.62 3.93
CA ASP A 12 -8.26 16.75 5.39
C ASP A 12 -8.89 15.50 6.03
N LEU A 13 -8.89 14.36 5.34
CA LEU A 13 -9.39 13.11 5.90
C LEU A 13 -8.63 12.76 7.19
N GLU A 14 -9.37 12.62 8.28
CA GLU A 14 -8.86 12.21 9.58
C GLU A 14 -9.67 11.00 10.06
N LEU A 15 -9.04 9.83 10.00
CA LEU A 15 -9.62 8.56 10.45
C LEU A 15 -8.70 7.91 11.48
N PRO A 16 -9.25 7.16 12.45
CA PRO A 16 -8.45 6.29 13.29
C PRO A 16 -7.60 5.31 12.46
N PRO A 17 -6.44 4.84 12.97
CA PRO A 17 -5.57 3.91 12.25
C PRO A 17 -6.26 2.67 11.68
N ALA A 18 -7.16 2.05 12.45
CA ALA A 18 -7.87 0.85 12.01
C ALA A 18 -8.81 1.14 10.82
N GLU A 19 -9.58 2.23 10.90
CA GLU A 19 -10.51 2.65 9.83
C GLU A 19 -9.75 3.12 8.58
N THR A 20 -8.62 3.81 8.76
CA THR A 20 -7.71 4.18 7.65
C THR A 20 -7.25 2.93 6.89
N LEU A 21 -6.78 1.90 7.61
CA LEU A 21 -6.29 0.67 7.02
C LEU A 21 -7.41 -0.12 6.34
N GLU A 22 -8.58 -0.21 6.96
CA GLU A 22 -9.75 -0.88 6.38
C GLU A 22 -10.20 -0.17 5.09
N TYR A 23 -10.29 1.15 5.10
CA TYR A 23 -10.71 1.90 3.92
C TYR A 23 -9.69 1.79 2.78
N ALA A 24 -8.39 1.94 3.09
CA ALA A 24 -7.33 1.71 2.11
C ALA A 24 -7.35 0.27 1.57
N GLN A 25 -7.66 -0.73 2.39
CA GLN A 25 -7.78 -2.13 1.96
C GLN A 25 -8.95 -2.31 0.97
N GLN A 26 -10.11 -1.74 1.25
CA GLN A 26 -11.27 -1.79 0.35
C GLN A 26 -10.95 -1.19 -1.02
N LEU A 27 -10.22 -0.06 -1.04
CA LEU A 27 -9.78 0.58 -2.27
C LEU A 27 -8.77 -0.29 -3.04
N LEU A 28 -7.80 -0.90 -2.36
CA LEU A 28 -6.85 -1.84 -2.98
C LEU A 28 -7.57 -3.08 -3.57
N ASP A 29 -8.55 -3.61 -2.85
CA ASP A 29 -9.36 -4.75 -3.32
C ASP A 29 -10.15 -4.40 -4.59
N ALA A 30 -10.60 -3.14 -4.71
CA ALA A 30 -11.25 -2.59 -5.89
C ALA A 30 -10.27 -2.17 -7.01
N GLY A 31 -8.96 -2.34 -6.84
CA GLY A 31 -7.94 -1.91 -7.80
C GLY A 31 -7.65 -0.40 -7.82
N LEU A 32 -8.17 0.35 -6.84
CA LEU A 32 -8.04 1.80 -6.71
C LEU A 32 -6.81 2.20 -5.89
N ALA A 33 -5.62 1.79 -6.33
CA ALA A 33 -4.37 1.99 -5.59
C ALA A 33 -4.02 3.47 -5.38
N PHE A 34 -4.41 4.36 -6.31
CA PHE A 34 -4.18 5.79 -6.15
C PHE A 34 -5.01 6.38 -5.01
N ASN A 35 -6.29 6.04 -4.93
CA ASN A 35 -7.16 6.47 -3.84
C ASN A 35 -6.69 5.89 -2.49
N ALA A 36 -6.23 4.62 -2.49
CA ALA A 36 -5.62 4.04 -1.29
C ALA A 36 -4.37 4.83 -0.86
N HIS A 37 -3.56 5.29 -1.81
CA HIS A 37 -2.43 6.19 -1.52
C HIS A 37 -2.90 7.50 -0.88
N GLU A 38 -3.95 8.14 -1.37
CA GLU A 38 -4.48 9.38 -0.80
C GLU A 38 -4.93 9.18 0.66
N VAL A 39 -5.64 8.09 0.97
CA VAL A 39 -6.05 7.75 2.35
C VAL A 39 -4.83 7.55 3.26
N LEU A 40 -3.83 6.79 2.80
CA LEU A 40 -2.62 6.51 3.58
C LEU A 40 -1.71 7.75 3.72
N GLU A 41 -1.71 8.64 2.73
CA GLU A 41 -1.00 9.91 2.78
C GLU A 41 -1.63 10.87 3.82
N ALA A 42 -2.96 10.91 3.91
CA ALA A 42 -3.63 11.69 4.95
C ALA A 42 -3.22 11.23 6.36
N ALA A 43 -3.19 9.92 6.61
CA ALA A 43 -2.68 9.35 7.86
C ALA A 43 -1.19 9.64 8.08
N TRP A 44 -0.38 9.70 7.02
CA TRP A 44 1.03 10.11 7.12
C TRP A 44 1.19 11.58 7.54
N LYS A 45 0.35 12.47 7.03
CA LYS A 45 0.40 13.92 7.33
C LYS A 45 -0.13 14.22 8.74
N ASN A 46 -1.18 13.53 9.17
CA ASN A 46 -1.93 13.85 10.39
C ASN A 46 -1.61 12.91 11.57
N GLY A 47 -0.98 11.76 11.32
CA GLY A 47 -0.72 10.74 12.33
C GLY A 47 0.42 11.07 13.30
N PRO A 48 0.61 10.23 14.34
CA PRO A 48 1.65 10.41 15.34
C PRO A 48 3.06 10.43 14.73
N PHE A 49 3.93 11.32 15.23
CA PHE A 49 5.31 11.43 14.73
C PHE A 49 6.08 10.11 14.77
N ALA A 50 5.87 9.31 15.82
CA ALA A 50 6.51 8.00 15.99
C ALA A 50 6.17 7.01 14.86
N GLU A 51 5.01 7.16 14.22
CA GLU A 51 4.50 6.26 13.18
C GLU A 51 4.67 6.83 11.77
N ARG A 52 5.18 8.05 11.65
CA ARG A 52 5.27 8.77 10.38
C ARG A 52 6.00 7.97 9.30
N MET A 53 7.05 7.23 9.68
CA MET A 53 7.80 6.37 8.76
C MET A 53 6.96 5.19 8.22
N LEU A 54 6.12 4.60 9.07
CA LEU A 54 5.23 3.50 8.71
C LEU A 54 4.17 3.98 7.71
N TRP A 55 3.45 5.05 8.04
CA TRP A 55 2.41 5.61 7.17
C TRP A 55 2.99 6.09 5.83
N GLN A 56 4.17 6.72 5.85
CA GLN A 56 4.87 7.06 4.62
C GLN A 56 5.23 5.83 3.78
N GLY A 57 5.68 4.75 4.41
CA GLY A 57 6.00 3.48 3.75
C GLY A 57 4.77 2.89 3.05
N LEU A 58 3.62 2.86 3.73
CA LEU A 58 2.36 2.39 3.17
C LEU A 58 1.86 3.28 2.02
N ALA A 59 1.91 4.60 2.19
CA ALA A 59 1.54 5.54 1.13
C ALA A 59 2.43 5.37 -0.11
N GLN A 60 3.75 5.22 0.07
CA GLN A 60 4.71 4.94 -1.01
C GLN A 60 4.45 3.60 -1.69
N TYR A 61 4.06 2.58 -0.92
CA TYR A 61 3.68 1.28 -1.46
C TYR A 61 2.50 1.42 -2.42
N ALA A 62 1.41 2.05 -1.98
CA ALA A 62 0.18 2.20 -2.76
C ALA A 62 0.40 3.02 -4.05
N VAL A 63 1.16 4.12 -3.99
CA VAL A 63 1.51 4.86 -5.21
C VAL A 63 2.49 4.07 -6.09
N GLY A 64 3.36 3.24 -5.51
CA GLY A 64 4.17 2.27 -6.27
C GLY A 64 3.32 1.32 -7.11
N LEU A 65 2.23 0.78 -6.55
CA LEU A 65 1.26 -0.04 -7.29
C LEU A 65 0.55 0.77 -8.38
N THR A 66 0.19 2.02 -8.11
CA THR A 66 -0.39 2.93 -9.11
C THR A 66 0.54 3.11 -10.31
N HIS A 67 1.85 3.24 -10.07
CA HIS A 67 2.82 3.31 -11.15
C HIS A 67 2.90 2.03 -11.98
N ILE A 68 2.71 0.85 -11.36
CA ILE A 68 2.59 -0.42 -12.10
C ILE A 68 1.36 -0.38 -13.01
N GLN A 69 0.20 0.00 -12.47
CA GLN A 69 -1.06 0.10 -13.22
C GLN A 69 -0.95 1.06 -14.42
N ARG A 70 -0.15 2.12 -14.29
CA ARG A 70 0.10 3.11 -15.35
C ARG A 70 1.25 2.73 -16.30
N GLY A 71 1.83 1.53 -16.18
CA GLY A 71 2.96 1.08 -17.00
C GLY A 71 4.29 1.78 -16.71
N ASN A 72 4.39 2.57 -15.64
CA ASN A 72 5.59 3.30 -15.26
C ASN A 72 6.48 2.45 -14.33
N ARG A 73 7.17 1.47 -14.91
CA ARG A 73 8.05 0.53 -14.19
C ARG A 73 9.16 1.24 -13.39
N LYS A 74 9.79 2.28 -13.95
CA LYS A 74 10.87 3.04 -13.29
C LYS A 74 10.38 3.74 -12.02
N GLY A 75 9.21 4.39 -12.10
CA GLY A 75 8.57 5.04 -10.96
C GLY A 75 8.15 4.01 -9.89
N ALA A 76 7.53 2.92 -10.32
CA ALA A 76 7.11 1.83 -9.44
C ALA A 76 8.30 1.25 -8.65
N ARG A 77 9.41 0.93 -9.33
CA ARG A 77 10.64 0.42 -8.70
C ARG A 77 11.12 1.34 -7.57
N THR A 78 11.31 2.62 -7.90
CA THR A 78 11.81 3.63 -6.94
C THR A 78 10.94 3.71 -5.69
N LEU A 79 9.61 3.69 -5.86
CA LEU A 79 8.67 3.82 -4.75
C LEU A 79 8.57 2.55 -3.91
N LEU A 80 8.54 1.37 -4.54
CA LEU A 80 8.49 0.09 -3.84
C LEU A 80 9.78 -0.20 -3.06
N GLU A 81 10.96 0.12 -3.61
CA GLU A 81 12.23 -0.01 -2.87
C GLU A 81 12.26 0.86 -1.62
N ARG A 82 11.78 2.11 -1.72
CA ARG A 82 11.65 3.01 -0.57
C ARG A 82 10.63 2.51 0.44
N ALA A 83 9.47 2.02 -0.01
CA ALA A 83 8.46 1.43 0.85
C ALA A 83 9.03 0.22 1.62
N VAL A 84 9.72 -0.70 0.92
CA VAL A 84 10.38 -1.86 1.53
C VAL A 84 11.37 -1.44 2.59
N HIS A 85 12.23 -0.46 2.30
CA HIS A 85 13.19 0.05 3.26
C HIS A 85 12.52 0.58 4.53
N ARG A 86 11.46 1.39 4.39
CA ARG A 86 10.72 1.97 5.52
C ARG A 86 9.99 0.92 6.36
N LEU A 87 9.25 0.03 5.70
CA LEU A 87 8.51 -1.04 6.37
C LEU A 87 9.43 -2.01 7.11
N THR A 88 10.63 -2.27 6.58
CA THR A 88 11.64 -3.10 7.25
C THR A 88 12.29 -2.36 8.42
N ALA A 89 12.64 -1.08 8.23
CA ALA A 89 13.33 -0.28 9.24
C ALA A 89 12.44 0.07 10.45
N PHE A 90 11.11 0.18 10.25
CA PHE A 90 10.18 0.43 11.34
C PHE A 90 10.13 -0.73 12.36
N GLY A 91 10.40 -1.95 11.92
CA GLY A 91 10.23 -3.14 12.75
C GLY A 91 8.76 -3.59 12.83
N PRO A 92 8.37 -4.34 13.88
CA PRO A 92 7.00 -4.82 14.06
C PRO A 92 6.00 -3.66 14.14
N PRO A 93 5.07 -3.52 13.18
CA PRO A 93 4.14 -2.40 13.17
C PRO A 93 2.97 -2.61 14.15
N PRO A 94 2.38 -1.53 14.68
CA PRO A 94 1.10 -1.59 15.38
C PRO A 94 -0.06 -1.97 14.42
N TYR A 95 -1.28 -2.05 14.97
CA TYR A 95 -2.54 -2.17 14.21
C TYR A 95 -2.68 -3.46 13.38
N GLY A 96 -1.85 -4.48 13.64
CA GLY A 96 -1.90 -5.74 12.91
C GLY A 96 -1.46 -5.63 11.45
N ILE A 97 -0.70 -4.61 11.08
CA ILE A 97 -0.19 -4.41 9.72
C ILE A 97 0.72 -5.58 9.31
N ASP A 98 0.49 -6.16 8.13
CA ASP A 98 1.29 -7.23 7.58
C ASP A 98 2.54 -6.71 6.85
N SER A 99 3.46 -6.05 7.58
CA SER A 99 4.66 -5.45 6.97
C SER A 99 5.53 -6.48 6.25
N ALA A 100 5.70 -7.68 6.82
CA ALA A 100 6.50 -8.71 6.18
C ALA A 100 5.85 -9.27 4.90
N GLY A 101 4.52 -9.42 4.87
CA GLY A 101 3.79 -9.84 3.67
C GLY A 101 3.86 -8.79 2.56
N LEU A 102 3.70 -7.51 2.93
CA LEU A 102 3.86 -6.38 2.01
C LEU A 102 5.28 -6.34 1.43
N VAL A 103 6.30 -6.47 2.29
CA VAL A 103 7.71 -6.49 1.87
C VAL A 103 8.01 -7.66 0.94
N ALA A 104 7.53 -8.86 1.25
CA ALA A 104 7.70 -10.05 0.40
C ALA A 104 7.07 -9.80 -0.98
N ARG A 105 5.81 -9.35 -1.03
CA ARG A 105 5.12 -9.05 -2.29
C ARG A 105 5.81 -7.95 -3.10
N ALA A 106 6.31 -6.88 -2.46
CA ALA A 106 7.04 -5.84 -3.18
C ALA A 106 8.32 -6.39 -3.82
N LYS A 107 9.06 -7.25 -3.13
CA LYS A 107 10.25 -7.90 -3.69
C LYS A 107 9.92 -8.79 -4.90
N GLU A 108 8.82 -9.55 -4.85
CA GLU A 108 8.34 -10.35 -5.99
C GLU A 108 7.96 -9.47 -7.20
N LEU A 109 7.32 -8.32 -6.96
CA LEU A 109 6.99 -7.37 -8.02
C LEU A 109 8.25 -6.75 -8.62
N LEU A 110 9.19 -6.33 -7.78
CA LEU A 110 10.48 -5.77 -8.20
C LEU A 110 11.28 -6.76 -9.06
N ALA A 111 11.33 -8.03 -8.68
CA ALA A 111 11.98 -9.08 -9.46
C ALA A 111 11.31 -9.31 -10.83
N THR A 112 10.01 -9.01 -10.96
CA THR A 112 9.30 -9.13 -12.24
C THR A 112 9.67 -8.02 -13.21
N PHE A 113 10.12 -6.86 -12.73
CA PHE A 113 10.50 -5.72 -13.59
C PHE A 113 11.73 -5.97 -14.45
N ASP A 114 12.55 -6.97 -14.11
CA ASP A 114 13.69 -7.39 -14.92
C ASP A 114 13.28 -8.33 -16.07
N THR A 115 11.99 -8.67 -16.14
CA THR A 115 11.38 -9.46 -17.21
C THR A 115 10.39 -8.58 -18.00
N ASP A 116 10.17 -8.89 -19.28
CA ASP A 116 9.15 -8.19 -20.07
C ASP A 116 7.71 -8.71 -19.83
N THR A 117 7.54 -9.50 -18.76
CA THR A 117 6.24 -10.08 -18.40
C THR A 117 5.31 -8.99 -17.83
N PRO A 118 4.08 -8.86 -18.33
CA PRO A 118 3.07 -8.01 -17.70
C PRO A 118 2.76 -8.48 -16.27
N ILE A 119 2.57 -7.53 -15.34
CA ILE A 119 2.13 -7.85 -13.98
C ILE A 119 0.60 -7.87 -13.97
N ALA A 120 0.03 -9.04 -13.67
CA ALA A 120 -1.41 -9.21 -13.50
C ALA A 120 -1.96 -8.35 -12.33
N GLU A 121 -3.15 -7.77 -12.49
CA GLU A 121 -3.79 -6.90 -11.48
C GLU A 121 -4.03 -7.62 -10.16
N GLU A 122 -4.30 -8.92 -10.19
CA GLU A 122 -4.49 -9.77 -9.00
C GLU A 122 -3.25 -9.77 -8.11
N ARG A 123 -2.05 -9.60 -8.69
CA ARG A 123 -0.80 -9.51 -7.92
C ARG A 123 -0.68 -8.18 -7.17
N LEU A 124 -1.41 -7.15 -7.60
CA LEU A 124 -1.45 -5.82 -6.99
C LEU A 124 -2.48 -5.73 -5.86
N ARG A 125 -3.41 -6.71 -5.75
CA ARG A 125 -4.33 -6.83 -4.62
C ARG A 125 -3.58 -7.39 -3.40
N VAL A 126 -3.00 -6.48 -2.63
CA VAL A 126 -2.22 -6.80 -1.42
C VAL A 126 -3.07 -6.75 -0.17
N ARG A 127 -2.59 -7.37 0.92
CA ARG A 127 -3.19 -7.26 2.25
C ARG A 127 -2.37 -6.32 3.12
N LEU A 128 -3.03 -5.29 3.64
CA LEU A 128 -2.42 -4.31 4.54
C LEU A 128 -2.31 -4.86 5.96
N THR A 129 -3.30 -5.63 6.40
CA THR A 129 -3.37 -6.19 7.76
C THR A 129 -3.42 -7.72 7.74
N LEU A 130 -2.93 -8.34 8.80
CA LEU A 130 -3.07 -9.77 9.04
C LEU A 130 -4.55 -10.10 9.30
N PRO A 131 -5.03 -11.28 8.84
CA PRO A 131 -6.36 -11.73 9.19
C PRO A 131 -6.44 -11.96 10.71
N PRO A 132 -7.60 -11.69 11.35
CA PRO A 132 -7.77 -11.96 12.78
C PRO A 132 -7.53 -13.45 13.05
N GLY A 133 -6.49 -13.76 13.85
CA GLY A 133 -6.09 -15.13 14.21
C GLY A 133 -5.04 -15.80 13.30
N GLY A 134 -4.51 -15.09 12.28
CA GLY A 134 -3.51 -15.65 11.38
C GLY A 134 -2.09 -15.66 11.95
N CYS A 135 -1.66 -16.78 12.54
CA CYS A 135 -0.25 -17.14 12.54
C CYS A 135 0.14 -17.43 11.08
N ARG A 136 1.22 -16.81 10.56
CA ARG A 136 1.76 -17.17 9.24
C ARG A 136 2.05 -18.66 9.24
N ARG A 137 1.61 -19.40 8.22
CA ARG A 137 2.18 -20.73 7.98
C ARG A 137 3.61 -20.50 7.49
N ASP A 138 4.56 -21.02 8.25
CA ASP A 138 5.98 -21.10 7.92
C ASP A 138 6.25 -21.82 6.59
#